data_AF-A0A7M1S6D1-F1
#
_entry.id   AF-A0A7M1S6D1-F1
#
_cell.length_a   1.000
_cell.length_b   1.000
_cell.length_c   1.000
_cell.angle_alpha   90.00
_cell.angle_beta   90.00
_cell.angle_gamma   90.00
#
_symmetry.space_group_name_H-M   'P 1'
#
loop_
_entity.id
_entity.type
_entity.pdbx_description
1 polymer ?
#
loop_
_entity_poly.entity_id
_entity_poly.type
_entity_poly.pdbx_seq_one_letter_code
_entity_poly.pdbx_strand_id
1 'polypeptide(L)'
;MIVVGGGASGLTAAILCAREGMNVTLLEQNSKIGKKILISGNGKCNISNRCISANRFHSQNPEFVETVLKENDFPVVEKFFTSIGLELTEGKEGQIFPMSLQAGSVVDLLTYEAEKAGVEIYCDCAVTSIGKEKDLFVLETTQGTKRCQKLLIASGSPAAPQLGGSNAGYAFAAKMGHSLIAHHPSLVQLCSDDGWVKRCAGVKIAGIAKLYANGQYITERKGDLLFTSYGISGLAILDISREVSLRLAQFDYCELSLDLMPGLSKEKLTNLLMKRVQQQSEKPIALWLQGILNKKLLFIILEQSKCKALTEQDLNRKEIGKLVYTIKNLKLSISDTRGFKGAEVVAGGVDTTEIDPETMESKIIPGLYFAGEILDVDGDRGGFNFHFAWVSGMRAGKAMAKPKTKNQKL
;
A
#
# COMPACT_ATOMS: atom_id res chain seq x y z
N MET A 1 -28.11 -9.42 6.62
CA MET A 1 -26.79 -8.98 7.15
C MET A 1 -26.47 -7.60 6.59
N ILE A 2 -25.60 -6.85 7.25
CA ILE A 2 -25.13 -5.57 6.73
C ILE A 2 -23.61 -5.62 6.51
N VAL A 3 -23.16 -5.06 5.39
CA VAL A 3 -21.75 -4.81 5.07
C VAL A 3 -21.53 -3.30 5.08
N VAL A 4 -20.53 -2.84 5.83
CA VAL A 4 -20.10 -1.43 5.86
C VAL A 4 -18.86 -1.28 5.00
N GLY A 5 -18.99 -0.60 3.86
CA GLY A 5 -17.92 -0.36 2.88
C GLY A 5 -18.14 -1.13 1.58
N GLY A 6 -18.29 -0.40 0.46
CA GLY A 6 -18.40 -0.93 -0.90
C GLY A 6 -17.06 -1.08 -1.60
N GLY A 7 -16.04 -1.48 -0.83
CA GLY A 7 -14.69 -1.75 -1.33
C GLY A 7 -14.49 -3.20 -1.77
N ALA A 8 -13.23 -3.55 -1.96
CA ALA A 8 -12.82 -4.87 -2.44
C ALA A 8 -13.38 -6.03 -1.58
N SER A 9 -13.05 -6.03 -0.29
CA SER A 9 -13.48 -7.07 0.65
C SER A 9 -15.00 -7.08 0.86
N GLY A 10 -15.62 -5.90 0.93
CA GLY A 10 -17.06 -5.75 1.15
C GLY A 10 -17.90 -6.30 0.00
N LEU A 11 -17.55 -5.97 -1.25
CA LEU A 11 -18.25 -6.48 -2.44
C LEU A 11 -18.12 -8.00 -2.56
N THR A 12 -16.90 -8.54 -2.38
CA THR A 12 -16.68 -9.98 -2.43
C THR A 12 -17.49 -10.73 -1.38
N ALA A 13 -17.50 -10.26 -0.14
CA ALA A 13 -18.30 -10.87 0.93
C ALA A 13 -19.81 -10.78 0.65
N ALA A 14 -20.28 -9.62 0.19
CA ALA A 14 -21.70 -9.39 -0.11
C ALA A 14 -22.21 -10.33 -1.22
N ILE A 15 -21.47 -10.45 -2.32
CA ILE A 15 -21.79 -11.34 -3.44
C ILE A 15 -21.90 -12.79 -2.95
N LEU A 16 -20.93 -13.27 -2.18
CA LEU A 16 -20.92 -14.65 -1.72
C LEU A 16 -22.06 -14.95 -0.74
N CYS A 17 -22.34 -14.05 0.21
CA CYS A 17 -23.47 -14.23 1.11
C CYS A 17 -24.81 -14.23 0.37
N ALA A 18 -24.99 -13.33 -0.59
CA ALA A 18 -26.23 -13.22 -1.35
C ALA A 18 -26.45 -14.46 -2.25
N ARG A 19 -25.38 -15.00 -2.85
CA ARG A 19 -25.44 -16.27 -3.60
C ARG A 19 -25.87 -17.47 -2.76
N GLU A 20 -25.62 -17.43 -1.45
CA GLU A 20 -26.08 -18.43 -0.48
C GLU A 20 -27.50 -18.14 0.06
N GLY A 21 -28.21 -17.18 -0.54
CA GLY A 21 -29.61 -16.86 -0.22
C GLY A 21 -29.79 -15.93 0.99
N MET A 22 -28.72 -15.28 1.46
CA MET A 22 -28.86 -14.29 2.53
C MET A 22 -29.40 -12.95 2.00
N ASN A 23 -30.25 -12.30 2.79
CA ASN A 23 -30.59 -10.89 2.56
C ASN A 23 -29.38 -10.01 2.96
N VAL A 24 -28.77 -9.32 1.99
CA VAL A 24 -27.57 -8.51 2.18
C VAL A 24 -27.85 -7.05 1.86
N THR A 25 -27.52 -6.16 2.79
CA THR A 25 -27.47 -4.72 2.55
C THR A 25 -26.02 -4.25 2.61
N LEU A 26 -25.54 -3.55 1.59
CA LEU A 26 -24.20 -2.95 1.54
C LEU A 26 -24.33 -1.44 1.63
N LEU A 27 -23.61 -0.84 2.58
CA LEU A 27 -23.63 0.60 2.86
C LEU A 27 -22.30 1.22 2.44
N GLU A 28 -22.35 2.19 1.53
CA GLU A 28 -21.19 2.94 1.02
C GLU A 28 -21.39 4.44 1.28
N GLN A 29 -20.38 5.08 1.88
CA GLN A 29 -20.43 6.50 2.20
C GLN A 29 -20.30 7.39 0.96
N ASN A 30 -19.63 6.91 -0.08
CA ASN A 30 -19.46 7.62 -1.33
C ASN A 30 -20.69 7.50 -2.24
N SER A 31 -20.77 8.39 -3.22
CA SER A 31 -21.76 8.32 -4.31
C SER A 31 -21.60 7.13 -5.27
N LYS A 32 -20.48 6.41 -5.18
CA LYS A 32 -20.18 5.19 -5.96
C LYS A 32 -19.31 4.25 -5.15
N ILE A 33 -19.54 2.96 -5.31
CA ILE A 33 -18.70 1.89 -4.78
C ILE A 33 -17.36 1.78 -5.54
N GLY A 34 -16.38 1.07 -4.95
CA GLY A 34 -15.15 0.71 -5.65
C GLY A 34 -14.20 1.85 -5.99
N LYS A 35 -14.32 3.06 -5.41
CA LYS A 35 -13.47 4.22 -5.76
C LYS A 35 -11.96 3.94 -5.68
N LYS A 36 -11.49 3.22 -4.65
CA LYS A 36 -10.07 2.80 -4.56
C LYS A 36 -9.68 1.79 -5.65
N ILE A 37 -10.60 0.90 -6.07
CA ILE A 37 -10.36 -0.04 -7.17
C ILE A 37 -10.11 0.75 -8.47
N LEU A 38 -10.97 1.73 -8.77
CA LEU A 38 -10.95 2.53 -10.01
C LEU A 38 -9.61 3.23 -10.28
N ILE A 39 -8.91 3.70 -9.25
CA ILE A 39 -7.65 4.42 -9.41
C ILE A 39 -6.41 3.53 -9.29
N SER A 40 -6.57 2.31 -8.81
CA SER A 40 -5.46 1.42 -8.53
C SER A 40 -4.78 0.90 -9.79
N GLY A 41 -3.49 0.53 -9.69
CA GLY A 41 -2.72 0.08 -10.85
C GLY A 41 -2.67 1.11 -11.98
N ASN A 42 -2.75 2.41 -11.64
CA ASN A 42 -2.87 3.52 -12.58
C ASN A 42 -4.10 3.38 -13.51
N GLY A 43 -5.26 3.07 -12.92
CA GLY A 43 -6.52 2.88 -13.63
C GLY A 43 -6.73 1.48 -14.23
N LYS A 44 -5.78 0.55 -14.04
CA LYS A 44 -5.84 -0.81 -14.57
C LYS A 44 -6.33 -1.85 -13.57
N CYS A 45 -6.29 -1.53 -12.27
CA CYS A 45 -6.49 -2.46 -11.16
C CYS A 45 -5.50 -3.63 -11.16
N ASN A 46 -4.47 -3.55 -10.30
CA ASN A 46 -3.59 -4.68 -10.02
C ASN A 46 -4.30 -5.61 -9.02
N ILE A 47 -5.08 -6.56 -9.53
CA ILE A 47 -6.03 -7.40 -8.81
C ILE A 47 -5.34 -8.31 -7.78
N SER A 48 -4.20 -8.88 -8.14
CA SER A 48 -3.49 -9.88 -7.34
C SER A 48 -2.03 -9.96 -7.79
N ASN A 49 -1.26 -10.85 -7.18
CA ASN A 49 0.03 -11.27 -7.69
C ASN A 49 0.04 -12.80 -7.91
N ARG A 50 0.84 -13.31 -8.84
CA ARG A 50 1.07 -14.74 -9.07
C ARG A 50 1.84 -15.38 -7.91
N CYS A 51 2.77 -14.63 -7.30
CA CYS A 51 3.67 -15.11 -6.26
C CYS A 51 3.16 -14.74 -4.85
N ILE A 52 1.96 -15.21 -4.49
CA ILE A 52 1.39 -15.00 -3.15
C ILE A 52 2.19 -15.78 -2.11
N SER A 53 2.58 -15.10 -1.05
CA SER A 53 3.30 -15.67 0.09
C SER A 53 3.11 -14.76 1.30
N ALA A 54 3.01 -15.34 2.50
CA ALA A 54 2.80 -14.60 3.74
C ALA A 54 3.91 -13.57 4.00
N ASN A 55 5.14 -13.82 3.54
CA ASN A 55 6.27 -12.89 3.67
C ASN A 55 6.14 -11.60 2.83
N ARG A 56 5.10 -11.47 2.00
CA ARG A 56 4.76 -10.27 1.24
C ARG A 56 3.73 -9.40 1.96
N PHE A 57 3.38 -9.77 3.19
CA PHE A 57 2.42 -9.11 4.05
C PHE A 57 3.07 -8.88 5.42
N HIS A 58 2.59 -7.86 6.11
CA HIS A 58 3.11 -7.40 7.38
C HIS A 58 1.95 -7.23 8.37
N SER A 59 2.14 -7.72 9.58
CA SER A 59 1.17 -7.69 10.68
C SER A 59 1.93 -7.88 12.00
N GLN A 60 1.38 -7.42 13.12
CA GLN A 60 1.86 -7.82 14.45
C GLN A 60 1.54 -9.29 14.77
N ASN A 61 0.69 -9.93 13.97
CA ASN A 61 0.33 -11.35 14.08
C ASN A 61 0.55 -12.09 12.74
N PRO A 62 1.79 -12.48 12.40
CA PRO A 62 2.09 -13.17 11.13
C PRO A 62 1.33 -14.48 10.93
N GLU A 63 1.06 -15.23 12.01
CA GLU A 63 0.32 -16.50 11.95
C GLU A 63 -1.12 -16.32 11.46
N PHE A 64 -1.75 -15.18 11.79
CA PHE A 64 -3.07 -14.82 11.24
C PHE A 64 -3.01 -14.71 9.72
N VAL A 65 -2.00 -14.04 9.19
CA VAL A 65 -1.81 -13.87 7.74
C VAL A 65 -1.56 -15.23 7.07
N GLU A 66 -0.70 -16.07 7.64
CA GLU A 66 -0.44 -17.41 7.14
C GLU A 66 -1.72 -18.25 7.06
N THR A 67 -2.52 -18.21 8.12
CA THR A 67 -3.78 -18.97 8.20
C THR A 67 -4.80 -18.46 7.19
N VAL A 68 -4.96 -17.13 7.06
CA VAL A 68 -5.88 -16.52 6.08
C VAL A 68 -5.48 -16.89 4.65
N LEU A 69 -4.18 -16.86 4.33
CA LEU A 69 -3.66 -17.16 3.00
C LEU A 69 -3.54 -18.65 2.70
N LYS A 70 -3.57 -19.52 3.72
CA LYS A 70 -3.55 -20.98 3.53
C LYS A 70 -4.67 -21.39 2.58
N GLU A 71 -4.31 -22.07 1.49
CA GLU A 71 -5.22 -22.52 0.41
C GLU A 71 -6.02 -21.38 -0.27
N ASN A 72 -5.61 -20.12 -0.09
CA ASN A 72 -6.21 -18.95 -0.71
C ASN A 72 -5.13 -18.17 -1.46
N ASP A 73 -4.43 -18.85 -2.36
CA ASP A 73 -3.44 -18.27 -3.26
C ASP A 73 -4.10 -17.72 -4.54
N PHE A 74 -3.29 -17.37 -5.54
CA PHE A 74 -3.78 -16.73 -6.76
C PHE A 74 -4.91 -17.51 -7.48
N PRO A 75 -4.82 -18.83 -7.70
CA PRO A 75 -5.90 -19.63 -8.28
C PRO A 75 -7.29 -19.41 -7.68
N VAL A 76 -7.40 -19.16 -6.37
CA VAL A 76 -8.71 -18.90 -5.73
C VAL A 76 -9.29 -17.56 -6.17
N VAL A 77 -8.44 -16.54 -6.24
CA VAL A 77 -8.83 -15.20 -6.73
C VAL A 77 -9.13 -15.24 -8.23
N GLU A 78 -8.32 -15.95 -9.01
CA GLU A 78 -8.55 -16.17 -10.45
C GLU A 78 -9.90 -16.86 -10.70
N LYS A 79 -10.21 -17.92 -9.96
CA LYS A 79 -11.50 -18.62 -10.05
C LYS A 79 -12.68 -17.71 -9.75
N PHE A 80 -12.57 -16.83 -8.74
CA PHE A 80 -13.63 -15.90 -8.43
C PHE A 80 -13.88 -14.91 -9.57
N PHE A 81 -12.82 -14.27 -10.08
CA PHE A 81 -12.95 -13.27 -11.15
C PHE A 81 -13.39 -13.88 -12.48
N THR A 82 -12.86 -15.04 -12.86
CA THR A 82 -13.32 -15.77 -14.06
C THR A 82 -14.78 -16.21 -13.93
N SER A 83 -15.24 -16.59 -12.72
CA SER A 83 -16.66 -16.94 -12.50
C SER A 83 -17.64 -15.78 -12.72
N ILE A 84 -17.16 -14.53 -12.71
CA ILE A 84 -17.94 -13.33 -13.00
C ILE A 84 -17.65 -12.75 -14.39
N GLY A 85 -16.95 -13.52 -15.24
CA GLY A 85 -16.64 -13.12 -16.61
C GLY A 85 -15.46 -12.13 -16.74
N LEU A 86 -14.67 -11.94 -15.67
CA LEU A 86 -13.47 -11.11 -15.73
C LEU A 86 -12.22 -11.96 -16.00
N GLU A 87 -11.81 -12.01 -17.27
CA GLU A 87 -10.54 -12.63 -17.67
C GLU A 87 -9.34 -11.82 -17.18
N LEU A 88 -8.27 -12.53 -16.80
CA LEU A 88 -7.08 -11.96 -16.18
C LEU A 88 -5.86 -12.09 -17.08
N THR A 89 -4.90 -11.18 -16.92
CA THR A 89 -3.62 -11.21 -17.64
C THR A 89 -2.46 -10.87 -16.70
N GLU A 90 -1.31 -11.49 -16.94
CA GLU A 90 -0.10 -11.32 -16.13
C GLU A 90 0.79 -10.20 -16.69
N GLY A 91 1.23 -9.31 -15.80
CA GLY A 91 2.17 -8.24 -16.06
C GLY A 91 3.58 -8.59 -15.61
N LYS A 92 4.38 -7.55 -15.32
CA LYS A 92 5.74 -7.74 -14.78
C LYS A 92 5.67 -8.19 -13.32
N GLU A 93 6.68 -8.92 -12.87
CA GLU A 93 6.83 -9.29 -11.45
C GLU A 93 5.59 -9.99 -10.87
N GLY A 94 4.92 -10.81 -11.69
CA GLY A 94 3.74 -11.57 -11.30
C GLY A 94 2.47 -10.74 -11.08
N GLN A 95 2.46 -9.44 -11.37
CA GLN A 95 1.27 -8.58 -11.21
C GLN A 95 0.12 -9.11 -12.07
N ILE A 96 -1.11 -9.07 -11.56
CA ILE A 96 -2.29 -9.57 -12.28
C ILE A 96 -3.27 -8.42 -12.52
N PHE A 97 -3.71 -8.27 -13.77
CA PHE A 97 -4.63 -7.24 -14.21
C PHE A 97 -5.86 -7.86 -14.87
N PRO A 98 -7.00 -7.16 -14.94
CA PRO A 98 -8.06 -7.52 -15.88
C PRO A 98 -7.50 -7.48 -17.30
N MET A 99 -7.91 -8.39 -18.17
CA MET A 99 -7.44 -8.45 -19.56
C MET A 99 -7.79 -7.17 -20.35
N SER A 100 -8.86 -6.46 -19.96
CA SER A 100 -9.23 -5.15 -20.51
C SER A 100 -8.27 -4.03 -20.12
N LEU A 101 -7.41 -4.23 -19.10
CA LEU A 101 -6.57 -3.22 -18.47
C LEU A 101 -7.37 -2.00 -17.96
N GLN A 102 -8.63 -2.21 -17.58
CA GLN A 102 -9.50 -1.16 -17.05
C GLN A 102 -10.05 -1.56 -15.69
N ALA A 103 -9.72 -0.78 -14.67
CA ALA A 103 -10.28 -0.93 -13.33
C ALA A 103 -11.82 -0.75 -13.32
N GLY A 104 -12.36 0.02 -14.26
CA GLY A 104 -13.80 0.17 -14.47
C GLY A 104 -14.47 -1.18 -14.71
N SER A 105 -13.90 -2.04 -15.58
CA SER A 105 -14.45 -3.38 -15.84
C SER A 105 -14.55 -4.23 -14.56
N VAL A 106 -13.60 -4.08 -13.64
CA VAL A 106 -13.61 -4.80 -12.35
C VAL A 106 -14.79 -4.34 -11.50
N VAL A 107 -14.98 -3.03 -11.35
CA VAL A 107 -16.06 -2.46 -10.55
C VAL A 107 -17.42 -2.76 -11.16
N ASP A 108 -17.57 -2.60 -12.48
CA ASP A 108 -18.83 -2.82 -13.18
C ASP A 108 -19.30 -4.28 -13.05
N LEU A 109 -18.40 -5.25 -13.24
CA LEU A 109 -18.73 -6.68 -13.08
C LEU A 109 -19.03 -7.06 -11.63
N LEU A 110 -18.28 -6.54 -10.66
CA LEU A 110 -18.59 -6.77 -9.23
C LEU A 110 -19.94 -6.16 -8.84
N THR A 111 -20.25 -4.98 -9.35
CA THR A 111 -21.53 -4.30 -9.10
C THR A 111 -22.68 -5.12 -9.66
N TYR A 112 -22.60 -5.50 -10.93
CA TYR A 112 -23.61 -6.30 -11.59
C TYR A 112 -23.84 -7.63 -10.88
N GLU A 113 -22.77 -8.33 -10.48
CA GLU A 113 -22.91 -9.62 -9.79
C GLU A 113 -23.46 -9.48 -8.37
N ALA A 114 -23.20 -8.37 -7.68
CA ALA A 114 -23.81 -8.08 -6.39
C ALA A 114 -25.33 -7.85 -6.53
N GLU A 115 -25.74 -6.98 -7.46
CA GLU A 115 -27.15 -6.68 -7.72
C GLU A 115 -27.91 -7.91 -8.20
N LYS A 116 -27.34 -8.68 -9.14
CA LYS A 116 -27.89 -9.94 -9.64
C LYS A 116 -28.07 -10.99 -8.55
N ALA A 117 -27.16 -11.03 -7.57
CA ALA A 117 -27.28 -11.93 -6.42
C ALA A 117 -28.33 -11.45 -5.39
N GLY A 118 -28.87 -10.23 -5.52
CA GLY A 118 -29.87 -9.66 -4.62
C GLY A 118 -29.28 -8.79 -3.50
N VAL A 119 -28.06 -8.27 -3.65
CA VAL A 119 -27.48 -7.31 -2.70
C VAL A 119 -28.15 -5.95 -2.87
N GLU A 120 -28.70 -5.39 -1.79
CA GLU A 120 -29.18 -4.02 -1.76
C GLU A 120 -28.03 -3.05 -1.48
N ILE A 121 -27.64 -2.24 -2.46
CA ILE A 121 -26.53 -1.29 -2.36
C ILE A 121 -27.07 0.11 -2.08
N TYR A 122 -26.65 0.70 -0.95
CA TYR A 122 -26.95 2.09 -0.60
C TYR A 122 -25.66 2.92 -0.66
N CYS A 123 -25.53 3.75 -1.70
CA CYS A 123 -24.50 4.79 -1.80
C CYS A 123 -24.95 6.06 -1.08
N ASP A 124 -24.03 7.00 -0.86
CA ASP A 124 -24.26 8.23 -0.07
C ASP A 124 -24.87 7.93 1.32
N CYS A 125 -24.51 6.77 1.86
CA CYS A 125 -25.04 6.22 3.10
C CYS A 125 -23.88 6.00 4.08
N ALA A 126 -23.46 7.09 4.73
CA ALA A 126 -22.42 7.03 5.73
C ALA A 126 -22.99 6.46 7.03
N VAL A 127 -22.35 5.41 7.56
CA VAL A 127 -22.59 4.92 8.92
C VAL A 127 -21.94 5.90 9.89
N THR A 128 -22.67 6.36 10.90
CA THR A 128 -22.21 7.35 11.88
C THR A 128 -22.03 6.76 13.27
N SER A 129 -22.75 5.68 13.57
CA SER A 129 -22.64 4.95 14.84
C SER A 129 -23.02 3.49 14.65
N ILE A 130 -22.30 2.62 15.36
CA ILE A 130 -22.63 1.20 15.50
C ILE A 130 -22.84 0.92 16.99
N GLY A 131 -23.83 0.08 17.28
CA GLY A 131 -24.09 -0.49 18.60
C GLY A 131 -24.69 -1.89 18.47
N LYS A 132 -24.90 -2.54 19.62
CA LYS A 132 -25.55 -3.86 19.70
C LYS A 132 -26.63 -3.83 20.78
N GLU A 133 -27.85 -4.19 20.40
CA GLU A 133 -29.01 -4.33 21.27
C GLU A 133 -29.45 -5.79 21.25
N LYS A 134 -29.27 -6.50 22.38
CA LYS A 134 -29.51 -7.95 22.47
C LYS A 134 -28.72 -8.69 21.37
N ASP A 135 -29.42 -9.36 20.45
CA ASP A 135 -28.83 -10.14 19.36
C ASP A 135 -28.75 -9.39 18.02
N LEU A 136 -29.04 -8.07 18.00
CA LEU A 136 -29.05 -7.25 16.79
C LEU A 136 -28.02 -6.13 16.87
N PHE A 137 -27.27 -5.96 15.79
CA PHE A 137 -26.51 -4.73 15.54
C PHE A 137 -27.46 -3.64 15.07
N VAL A 138 -27.27 -2.43 15.61
CA VAL A 138 -28.01 -1.23 15.25
C VAL A 138 -27.02 -0.22 14.70
N LEU A 139 -27.26 0.22 13.46
CA LEU A 139 -26.41 1.17 12.76
C LEU A 139 -27.21 2.44 12.50
N GLU A 140 -26.69 3.57 12.99
CA GLU A 140 -27.17 4.88 12.58
C GLU A 140 -26.46 5.29 11.31
N THR A 141 -27.23 5.78 10.32
CA THR A 141 -26.71 6.18 9.02
C THR A 141 -27.31 7.50 8.58
N THR A 142 -26.71 8.14 7.59
CA THR A 142 -27.28 9.34 6.94
C THR A 142 -28.61 9.08 6.23
N GLN A 143 -29.00 7.81 6.03
CA GLN A 143 -30.27 7.41 5.43
C GLN A 143 -31.16 6.62 6.41
N GLY A 144 -31.01 6.88 7.71
CA GLY A 144 -31.81 6.30 8.79
C GLY A 144 -31.22 5.02 9.39
N THR A 145 -31.87 4.53 10.44
CA THR A 145 -31.38 3.39 11.22
C THR A 145 -31.54 2.07 10.48
N LYS A 146 -30.50 1.24 10.48
CA LYS A 146 -30.51 -0.13 9.92
C LYS A 146 -30.21 -1.15 11.02
N ARG A 147 -30.75 -2.36 10.89
CA ARG A 147 -30.58 -3.44 11.89
C ARG A 147 -30.20 -4.76 11.22
N CYS A 148 -29.33 -5.53 11.86
CA CYS A 148 -28.95 -6.85 11.35
C CYS A 148 -28.46 -7.80 12.46
N GLN A 149 -28.49 -9.11 12.19
CA GLN A 149 -27.93 -10.13 13.09
C GLN A 149 -26.43 -10.37 12.88
N LYS A 150 -25.95 -10.19 11.64
CA LYS A 150 -24.54 -10.32 11.26
C LYS A 150 -24.10 -9.03 10.57
N LEU A 151 -22.95 -8.50 11.00
CA LEU A 151 -22.36 -7.25 10.55
C LEU A 151 -20.92 -7.50 10.09
N LEU A 152 -20.58 -7.04 8.89
CA LEU A 152 -19.21 -7.00 8.39
C LEU A 152 -18.74 -5.55 8.30
N ILE A 153 -17.63 -5.23 8.96
CA ILE A 153 -16.93 -3.95 8.78
C ILE A 153 -15.79 -4.16 7.76
N ALA A 154 -15.99 -3.59 6.57
CA ALA A 154 -15.09 -3.67 5.42
C ALA A 154 -14.80 -2.25 4.87
N SER A 155 -14.74 -1.26 5.76
CA SER A 155 -14.62 0.17 5.42
C SER A 155 -13.23 0.59 4.96
N GLY A 156 -12.27 -0.34 4.92
CA GLY A 156 -10.87 -0.07 4.63
C GLY A 156 -10.20 0.78 5.72
N SER A 157 -9.21 1.56 5.30
CA SER A 157 -8.34 2.36 6.17
C SER A 157 -8.49 3.87 5.94
N PRO A 158 -7.78 4.71 6.72
CA PRO A 158 -7.68 6.15 6.49
C PRO A 158 -6.94 6.57 5.22
N ALA A 159 -6.22 5.67 4.53
CA ALA A 159 -5.47 6.02 3.33
C ALA A 159 -6.37 6.52 2.20
N ALA A 160 -5.88 7.54 1.48
CA ALA A 160 -6.56 8.22 0.39
C ALA A 160 -7.98 8.70 0.76
N PRO A 161 -8.14 9.63 1.72
CA PRO A 161 -9.43 10.17 2.14
C PRO A 161 -10.25 10.78 0.99
N GLN A 162 -9.60 11.30 -0.05
CA GLN A 162 -10.26 11.78 -1.26
C GLN A 162 -11.03 10.68 -2.03
N LEU A 163 -10.81 9.41 -1.71
CA LEU A 163 -11.49 8.24 -2.27
C LEU A 163 -12.46 7.59 -1.26
N GLY A 164 -12.64 8.20 -0.09
CA GLY A 164 -13.41 7.64 1.01
C GLY A 164 -12.61 6.84 2.03
N GLY A 165 -11.28 6.99 2.09
CA GLY A 165 -10.54 6.54 3.27
C GLY A 165 -10.99 7.30 4.53
N SER A 166 -11.22 6.61 5.64
CA SER A 166 -11.63 7.26 6.89
C SER A 166 -11.26 6.46 8.14
N ASN A 167 -11.24 7.13 9.30
CA ASN A 167 -11.06 6.51 10.62
C ASN A 167 -12.36 5.91 11.20
N ALA A 168 -13.50 6.00 10.49
CA ALA A 168 -14.79 5.61 11.05
C ALA A 168 -14.83 4.13 11.44
N GLY A 169 -14.30 3.24 10.58
CA GLY A 169 -14.20 1.80 10.87
C GLY A 169 -13.41 1.48 12.13
N TYR A 170 -12.28 2.16 12.33
CA TYR A 170 -11.46 2.01 13.54
C TYR A 170 -12.19 2.51 14.78
N ALA A 171 -12.89 3.65 14.69
CA ALA A 171 -13.71 4.15 15.79
C ALA A 171 -14.85 3.19 16.14
N PHE A 172 -15.47 2.55 15.14
CA PHE A 172 -16.49 1.52 15.37
C PHE A 172 -15.91 0.29 16.05
N ALA A 173 -14.75 -0.20 15.59
CA ALA A 173 -14.08 -1.33 16.20
C ALA A 173 -13.74 -1.06 17.68
N ALA A 174 -13.12 0.09 17.96
CA ALA A 174 -12.77 0.49 19.33
C ALA A 174 -14.00 0.63 20.24
N LYS A 175 -15.08 1.24 19.75
CA LYS A 175 -16.35 1.34 20.50
C LYS A 175 -16.95 -0.04 20.81
N MET A 176 -16.70 -1.01 19.94
CA MET A 176 -17.12 -2.41 20.09
C MET A 176 -16.11 -3.26 20.88
N GLY A 177 -15.13 -2.63 21.54
CA GLY A 177 -14.21 -3.27 22.46
C GLY A 177 -12.95 -3.86 21.83
N HIS A 178 -12.69 -3.59 20.55
CA HIS A 178 -11.49 -4.07 19.86
C HIS A 178 -10.28 -3.14 20.07
N SER A 179 -9.10 -3.74 20.15
CA SER A 179 -7.83 -3.02 20.18
C SER A 179 -7.44 -2.55 18.77
N LEU A 180 -6.74 -1.42 18.71
CA LEU A 180 -6.18 -0.89 17.47
C LEU A 180 -4.65 -0.86 17.57
N ILE A 181 -3.99 -1.53 16.63
CA ILE A 181 -2.56 -1.36 16.39
C ILE A 181 -2.34 0.04 15.82
N ALA A 182 -1.30 0.72 16.32
CA ALA A 182 -0.94 2.06 15.85
C ALA A 182 -0.76 2.04 14.33
N HIS A 183 -1.48 2.94 13.65
CA HIS A 183 -1.61 2.90 12.21
C HIS A 183 -0.85 4.03 11.53
N HIS A 184 -0.09 3.68 10.50
CA HIS A 184 0.86 4.56 9.85
C HIS A 184 0.71 4.52 8.32
N PRO A 185 0.93 5.65 7.63
CA PRO A 185 0.98 5.69 6.17
C PRO A 185 2.00 4.69 5.61
N SER A 186 1.60 3.88 4.64
CA SER A 186 2.48 2.94 3.94
C SER A 186 2.27 3.04 2.43
N LEU A 187 3.28 2.64 1.66
CA LEU A 187 3.37 2.91 0.23
C LEU A 187 3.09 4.40 -0.07
N VAL A 188 3.83 5.26 0.63
CA VAL A 188 3.63 6.72 0.66
C VAL A 188 4.91 7.44 0.24
N GLN A 189 4.77 8.63 -0.33
CA GLN A 189 5.93 9.46 -0.68
C GLN A 189 6.51 10.13 0.56
N LEU A 190 7.79 10.44 0.53
CA LEU A 190 8.53 10.98 1.67
C LEU A 190 8.82 12.48 1.49
N CYS A 191 8.76 13.22 2.58
CA CYS A 191 9.04 14.65 2.64
C CYS A 191 10.46 14.90 3.15
N SER A 192 11.07 15.99 2.69
CA SER A 192 12.37 16.42 3.17
C SER A 192 12.45 17.94 3.22
N ASP A 193 13.11 18.44 4.27
CA ASP A 193 13.39 19.86 4.45
C ASP A 193 14.71 20.27 3.76
N ASP A 194 15.44 19.32 3.20
CA ASP A 194 16.64 19.57 2.40
C ASP A 194 16.29 20.36 1.13
N GLY A 195 16.57 21.66 1.12
CA GLY A 195 16.19 22.57 0.04
C GLY A 195 16.76 22.23 -1.36
N TRP A 196 17.76 21.37 -1.45
CA TRP A 196 18.33 20.92 -2.73
C TRP A 196 17.38 20.00 -3.49
N VAL A 197 16.55 19.21 -2.80
CA VAL A 197 15.65 18.23 -3.43
C VAL A 197 14.66 18.92 -4.37
N LYS A 198 14.13 20.07 -3.95
CA LYS A 198 13.21 20.88 -4.76
C LYS A 198 13.82 21.30 -6.11
N ARG A 199 15.14 21.52 -6.17
CA ARG A 199 15.85 21.85 -7.42
C ARG A 199 15.97 20.65 -8.36
N CYS A 200 15.94 19.45 -7.78
CA CYS A 200 15.97 18.18 -8.49
C CYS A 200 14.58 17.69 -8.91
N ALA A 201 13.51 18.42 -8.59
CA ALA A 201 12.15 18.01 -8.89
C ALA A 201 11.93 17.64 -10.37
N GLY A 202 11.26 16.50 -10.58
CA GLY A 202 10.98 15.90 -11.88
C GLY A 202 12.08 14.96 -12.41
N VAL A 203 13.23 14.84 -11.72
CA VAL A 203 14.23 13.84 -12.08
C VAL A 203 13.76 12.46 -11.64
N LYS A 204 13.69 11.52 -12.59
CA LYS A 204 13.39 10.11 -12.35
C LYS A 204 14.53 9.25 -12.85
N ILE A 205 15.08 8.39 -11.98
CA ILE A 205 16.20 7.50 -12.30
C ILE A 205 16.00 6.13 -11.64
N ALA A 206 16.54 5.06 -12.23
CA ALA A 206 16.63 3.78 -11.53
C ALA A 206 17.72 3.85 -10.45
N GLY A 207 17.40 3.43 -9.22
CA GLY A 207 18.30 3.54 -8.08
C GLY A 207 18.01 2.52 -6.98
N ILE A 208 18.75 2.67 -5.88
CA ILE A 208 18.48 1.98 -4.62
C ILE A 208 18.35 3.05 -3.54
N ALA A 209 17.30 2.97 -2.73
CA ALA A 209 17.16 3.75 -1.51
C ALA A 209 17.54 2.88 -0.31
N LYS A 210 18.47 3.36 0.52
CA LYS A 210 18.87 2.70 1.77
C LYS A 210 18.44 3.57 2.94
N LEU A 211 17.66 3.02 3.86
CA LEU A 211 17.21 3.73 5.05
C LEU A 211 18.22 3.55 6.18
N TYR A 212 18.56 4.66 6.81
CA TYR A 212 19.26 4.72 8.09
C TYR A 212 18.37 5.44 9.11
N ALA A 213 18.27 4.88 10.32
CA ALA A 213 17.61 5.52 11.46
C ALA A 213 18.63 5.71 12.58
N ASN A 214 18.77 6.94 13.09
CA ASN A 214 19.79 7.32 14.09
C ASN A 214 21.21 6.85 13.71
N GLY A 215 21.52 6.86 12.41
CA GLY A 215 22.81 6.44 11.86
C GLY A 215 23.00 4.93 11.67
N GLN A 216 22.03 4.09 12.06
CA GLN A 216 22.07 2.65 11.86
C GLN A 216 21.36 2.24 10.57
N TYR A 217 21.95 1.32 9.81
CA TYR A 217 21.33 0.77 8.60
C TYR A 217 20.11 -0.08 8.98
N ILE A 218 18.97 0.17 8.32
CA ILE A 218 17.72 -0.55 8.57
C ILE A 218 17.38 -1.50 7.41
N THR A 219 17.25 -0.96 6.20
CA THR A 219 16.83 -1.74 5.02
C THR A 219 17.15 -1.00 3.73
N GLU A 220 17.05 -1.68 2.59
CA GLU A 220 17.13 -1.06 1.27
C GLU A 220 16.06 -1.57 0.31
N ARG A 221 15.71 -0.74 -0.67
CA ARG A 221 14.77 -1.06 -1.76
C ARG A 221 15.30 -0.56 -3.08
N LYS A 222 15.07 -1.35 -4.12
CA LYS A 222 15.46 -1.05 -5.50
C LYS A 222 14.23 -0.69 -6.32
N GLY A 223 14.36 0.32 -7.17
CA GLY A 223 13.27 0.83 -7.99
C GLY A 223 13.64 2.18 -8.58
N ASP A 224 12.68 2.89 -9.16
CA ASP A 224 12.93 4.28 -9.51
C ASP A 224 12.90 5.19 -8.28
N LEU A 225 13.74 6.21 -8.34
CA LEU A 225 13.79 7.36 -7.44
C LEU A 225 13.25 8.55 -8.23
N LEU A 226 12.20 9.18 -7.72
CA LEU A 226 11.57 10.38 -8.29
C LEU A 226 11.74 11.54 -7.31
N PHE A 227 12.58 12.50 -7.65
CA PHE A 227 12.74 13.73 -6.86
C PHE A 227 11.56 14.65 -7.12
N THR A 228 11.01 15.25 -6.07
CA THR A 228 9.82 16.11 -6.13
C THR A 228 10.07 17.45 -5.46
N SER A 229 9.08 18.35 -5.50
CA SER A 229 9.19 19.65 -4.82
C SER A 229 9.08 19.56 -3.30
N TYR A 230 8.53 18.45 -2.77
CA TYR A 230 8.32 18.23 -1.33
C TYR A 230 9.31 17.24 -0.71
N GLY A 231 10.06 16.49 -1.53
CA GLY A 231 10.86 15.37 -1.07
C GLY A 231 11.11 14.36 -2.18
N ILE A 232 10.83 13.08 -1.92
CA ILE A 232 11.15 12.00 -2.84
C ILE A 232 10.02 10.97 -2.92
N SER A 233 9.90 10.34 -4.09
CA SER A 233 8.90 9.34 -4.45
C SER A 233 9.54 8.31 -5.41
N GLY A 234 8.73 7.52 -6.11
CA GLY A 234 9.16 6.42 -6.96
C GLY A 234 9.06 5.08 -6.23
N LEU A 235 9.11 3.98 -6.98
CA LEU A 235 8.80 2.65 -6.46
C LEU A 235 9.70 2.24 -5.30
N ALA A 236 11.01 2.58 -5.36
CA ALA A 236 11.92 2.29 -4.26
C ALA A 236 11.51 3.02 -2.96
N ILE A 237 10.97 4.24 -3.09
CA ILE A 237 10.55 5.06 -1.97
C ILE A 237 9.23 4.58 -1.40
N LEU A 238 8.26 4.26 -2.26
CA LEU A 238 6.99 3.67 -1.80
C LEU A 238 7.27 2.36 -1.05
N ASP A 239 8.11 1.48 -1.60
CA ASP A 239 8.41 0.17 -1.01
C ASP A 239 9.22 0.26 0.31
N ILE A 240 9.94 1.36 0.57
CA ILE A 240 10.68 1.58 1.83
C ILE A 240 9.89 2.40 2.86
N SER A 241 8.85 3.10 2.41
CA SER A 241 8.12 4.10 3.20
C SER A 241 7.49 3.54 4.48
N ARG A 242 7.06 2.27 4.47
CA ARG A 242 6.52 1.60 5.66
C ARG A 242 7.46 1.70 6.85
N GLU A 243 8.73 1.33 6.64
CA GLU A 243 9.74 1.37 7.69
C GLU A 243 10.04 2.81 8.11
N VAL A 244 10.10 3.74 7.15
CA VAL A 244 10.28 5.17 7.45
C VAL A 244 9.18 5.70 8.35
N SER A 245 7.91 5.40 8.05
CA SER A 245 6.76 5.84 8.86
C SER A 245 6.83 5.32 10.29
N LEU A 246 7.21 4.04 10.48
CA LEU A 246 7.34 3.44 11.81
C LEU A 246 8.46 4.10 12.63
N ARG A 247 9.60 4.39 11.99
CA ARG A 247 10.75 5.05 12.63
C ARG A 247 10.44 6.50 13.00
N LEU A 248 9.82 7.24 12.09
CA LEU A 248 9.39 8.62 12.36
C LEU A 248 8.39 8.68 13.52
N ALA A 249 7.48 7.70 13.64
CA ALA A 249 6.56 7.61 14.76
C ALA A 249 7.25 7.35 16.12
N GLN A 250 8.46 6.79 16.10
CA GLN A 250 9.32 6.62 17.27
C GLN A 250 10.25 7.82 17.51
N PHE A 251 10.09 8.90 16.75
CA PHE A 251 10.94 10.10 16.78
C PHE A 251 12.40 9.84 16.37
N ASP A 252 12.65 8.77 15.60
CA ASP A 252 13.98 8.51 15.04
C ASP A 252 14.34 9.53 13.95
N TYR A 253 15.61 9.92 13.90
CA TYR A 253 16.14 10.66 12.77
C TYR A 253 16.35 9.73 11.57
N CYS A 254 15.56 9.94 10.52
CA CYS A 254 15.60 9.15 9.28
C CYS A 254 16.44 9.84 8.19
N GLU A 255 17.38 9.11 7.59
CA GLU A 255 18.15 9.54 6.42
C GLU A 255 18.12 8.43 5.35
N LEU A 256 17.94 8.83 4.09
CA LEU A 256 18.17 7.96 2.94
C LEU A 256 19.58 8.14 2.40
N SER A 257 20.25 7.03 2.11
CA SER A 257 21.42 6.98 1.23
C SER A 257 20.99 6.42 -0.12
N LEU A 258 21.08 7.23 -1.16
CA LEU A 258 20.62 6.90 -2.49
C LEU A 258 21.78 6.47 -3.39
N ASP A 259 21.67 5.27 -3.97
CA ASP A 259 22.55 4.81 -5.03
C ASP A 259 21.90 5.15 -6.38
N LEU A 260 22.44 6.16 -7.07
CA LEU A 260 21.91 6.67 -8.32
C LEU A 260 22.36 5.84 -9.54
N MET A 261 23.29 4.90 -9.36
CA MET A 261 23.86 4.07 -10.42
C MET A 261 24.09 2.63 -9.95
N PRO A 262 23.03 1.90 -9.57
CA PRO A 262 23.17 0.57 -8.98
C PRO A 262 23.74 -0.46 -9.97
N GLY A 263 23.62 -0.25 -11.28
CA GLY A 263 24.18 -1.12 -12.31
C GLY A 263 25.71 -1.11 -12.42
N LEU A 264 26.39 -0.16 -11.78
CA LEU A 264 27.85 -0.05 -11.78
C LEU A 264 28.39 -0.19 -10.35
N SER A 265 29.39 -1.05 -10.17
CA SER A 265 30.16 -1.10 -8.93
C SER A 265 30.97 0.19 -8.76
N LYS A 266 31.37 0.50 -7.51
CA LYS A 266 32.24 1.66 -7.22
C LYS A 266 33.50 1.66 -8.10
N GLU A 267 34.11 0.50 -8.27
CA GLU A 267 35.31 0.34 -9.09
C GLU A 267 35.01 0.57 -10.59
N LYS A 268 33.95 -0.05 -11.14
CA LYS A 268 33.57 0.15 -12.55
C LYS A 268 33.24 1.60 -12.84
N LEU A 269 32.50 2.27 -11.95
CA LEU A 269 32.18 3.68 -12.09
C LEU A 269 33.44 4.56 -11.98
N THR A 270 34.35 4.26 -11.04
CA THR A 270 35.64 4.96 -10.92
C THR A 270 36.45 4.83 -12.20
N ASN A 271 36.60 3.61 -12.73
CA ASN A 271 37.36 3.36 -13.95
C ASN A 271 36.71 4.05 -15.17
N LEU A 272 35.39 4.06 -15.26
CA LEU A 272 34.65 4.77 -16.30
C LEU A 272 34.91 6.28 -16.22
N LEU A 273 34.82 6.87 -15.03
CA LEU A 273 35.06 8.30 -14.83
C LEU A 273 36.53 8.66 -15.08
N MET A 274 37.49 7.86 -14.62
CA MET A 274 38.92 8.07 -14.89
C MET A 274 39.23 8.05 -16.39
N LYS A 275 38.64 7.11 -17.15
CA LYS A 275 38.82 7.02 -18.61
C LYS A 275 38.27 8.23 -19.38
N ARG A 276 37.36 9.00 -18.78
CA ARG A 276 36.79 10.21 -19.37
C ARG A 276 37.63 11.46 -19.12
N VAL A 277 38.64 11.42 -18.27
CA VAL A 277 39.45 12.61 -17.92
C VAL A 277 40.46 12.91 -19.02
N GLN A 278 40.44 14.13 -19.54
CA GLN A 278 41.46 14.67 -20.43
C GLN A 278 42.35 15.69 -19.69
N GLN A 279 43.66 15.43 -19.63
CA GLN A 279 44.64 16.17 -18.81
C GLN A 279 44.85 17.65 -19.21
N GLN A 280 44.32 18.09 -20.35
CA GLN A 280 44.44 19.47 -20.85
C GLN A 280 43.08 20.15 -21.06
N SER A 281 42.01 19.56 -20.55
CA SER A 281 40.65 20.06 -20.73
C SER A 281 40.26 21.02 -19.61
N GLU A 282 39.99 22.26 -19.95
CA GLU A 282 39.45 23.28 -19.04
C GLU A 282 37.91 23.18 -18.87
N LYS A 283 37.30 22.09 -19.36
CA LYS A 283 35.84 21.89 -19.30
C LYS A 283 35.36 21.95 -17.83
N PRO A 284 34.38 22.80 -17.49
CA PRO A 284 33.85 22.85 -16.13
C PRO A 284 33.29 21.50 -15.68
N ILE A 285 33.54 21.09 -14.43
CA ILE A 285 33.17 19.74 -13.97
C ILE A 285 31.67 19.47 -14.01
N ALA A 286 30.85 20.48 -13.74
CA ALA A 286 29.42 20.36 -13.92
C ALA A 286 29.07 19.94 -15.35
N LEU A 287 29.68 20.55 -16.38
CA LEU A 287 29.47 20.17 -17.76
C LEU A 287 30.03 18.77 -18.07
N TRP A 288 31.19 18.42 -17.52
CA TRP A 288 31.79 17.09 -17.68
C TRP A 288 30.90 15.96 -17.10
N LEU A 289 30.24 16.21 -15.96
CA LEU A 289 29.32 15.26 -15.32
C LEU A 289 27.97 15.13 -16.04
N GLN A 290 27.55 16.10 -16.87
CA GLN A 290 26.28 16.01 -17.62
C GLN A 290 26.22 14.79 -18.54
N GLY A 291 27.37 14.27 -19.00
CA GLY A 291 27.41 13.06 -19.80
C GLY A 291 27.23 11.76 -19.02
N ILE A 292 26.94 11.84 -17.71
CA ILE A 292 26.79 10.70 -16.79
C ILE A 292 25.52 10.85 -15.94
N LEU A 293 25.21 12.07 -15.47
CA LEU A 293 24.09 12.35 -14.57
C LEU A 293 23.13 13.38 -15.17
N ASN A 294 21.89 13.36 -14.69
CA ASN A 294 20.92 14.41 -15.00
C ASN A 294 21.45 15.79 -14.53
N LYS A 295 21.36 16.80 -15.41
CA LYS A 295 21.84 18.17 -15.15
C LYS A 295 21.36 18.75 -13.81
N LYS A 296 20.14 18.43 -13.37
CA LYS A 296 19.57 18.95 -12.12
C LYS A 296 20.24 18.36 -10.86
N LEU A 297 20.82 17.16 -10.94
CA LEU A 297 21.51 16.51 -9.82
C LEU A 297 22.95 16.98 -9.62
N LEU A 298 23.52 17.66 -10.61
CA LEU A 298 24.95 17.97 -10.62
C LEU A 298 25.36 18.89 -9.48
N PHE A 299 24.54 19.90 -9.20
CA PHE A 299 24.78 20.84 -8.12
C PHE A 299 24.93 20.09 -6.79
N ILE A 300 23.96 19.24 -6.45
CA ILE A 300 23.99 18.53 -5.16
C ILE A 300 25.09 17.48 -5.09
N ILE A 301 25.40 16.80 -6.21
CA ILE A 301 26.51 15.85 -6.26
C ILE A 301 27.85 16.54 -6.00
N LEU A 302 28.07 17.71 -6.59
CA LEU A 302 29.29 18.50 -6.37
C LEU A 302 29.35 19.02 -4.92
N GLU A 303 28.24 19.53 -4.39
CA GLU A 303 28.12 20.03 -3.02
C GLU A 303 28.40 18.93 -1.98
N GLN A 304 27.67 17.82 -2.00
CA GLN A 304 27.84 16.74 -1.01
C GLN A 304 29.17 15.98 -1.16
N SER A 305 29.71 15.88 -2.39
CA SER A 305 31.00 15.20 -2.60
C SER A 305 32.19 15.97 -2.03
N LYS A 306 32.06 17.28 -1.82
CA LYS A 306 33.19 18.15 -1.46
C LYS A 306 34.37 17.98 -2.44
N CYS A 307 34.03 17.73 -3.71
CA CYS A 307 34.98 17.72 -4.81
C CYS A 307 35.54 19.14 -4.99
N LYS A 308 36.86 19.28 -4.97
CA LYS A 308 37.54 20.59 -5.06
C LYS A 308 37.98 20.96 -6.46
N ALA A 309 37.95 19.99 -7.37
CA ALA A 309 38.27 20.20 -8.76
C ALA A 309 37.25 21.22 -9.36
N LEU A 310 37.71 22.12 -10.22
CA LEU A 310 36.84 23.12 -10.88
C LEU A 310 36.64 22.78 -12.36
N THR A 311 37.69 22.27 -12.98
CA THR A 311 37.77 21.87 -14.38
C THR A 311 38.13 20.40 -14.54
N GLU A 312 37.95 19.85 -15.74
CA GLU A 312 38.22 18.44 -16.04
C GLU A 312 39.69 18.05 -15.80
N GLN A 313 40.65 18.91 -16.13
CA GLN A 313 42.07 18.69 -15.87
C GLN A 313 42.43 18.58 -14.37
N ASP A 314 41.61 19.16 -13.48
CA ASP A 314 41.81 19.06 -12.03
C ASP A 314 41.39 17.70 -11.46
N LEU A 315 40.70 16.86 -12.25
CA LEU A 315 40.20 15.56 -11.81
C LEU A 315 41.34 14.53 -11.71
N ASN A 316 41.62 14.14 -10.47
CA ASN A 316 42.46 13.00 -10.15
C ASN A 316 41.64 11.88 -9.50
N ARG A 317 42.30 10.74 -9.23
CA ARG A 317 41.64 9.55 -8.63
C ARG A 317 40.95 9.85 -7.29
N LYS A 318 41.50 10.76 -6.48
CA LYS A 318 40.91 11.15 -5.18
C LYS A 318 39.62 11.94 -5.39
N GLU A 319 39.63 12.94 -6.26
CA GLU A 319 38.44 13.76 -6.55
C GLU A 319 37.34 12.93 -7.25
N ILE A 320 37.71 12.06 -8.18
CA ILE A 320 36.77 11.08 -8.77
C ILE A 320 36.22 10.15 -7.69
N GLY A 321 37.05 9.66 -6.77
CA GLY A 321 36.60 8.81 -5.66
C GLY A 321 35.50 9.47 -4.81
N LYS A 322 35.60 10.78 -4.54
CA LYS A 322 34.56 11.55 -3.84
C LYS A 322 33.25 11.64 -4.64
N LEU A 323 33.35 11.91 -5.94
CA LEU A 323 32.18 11.95 -6.84
C LEU A 323 31.49 10.58 -6.88
N VAL A 324 32.25 9.51 -7.08
CA VAL A 324 31.76 8.13 -7.09
C VAL A 324 31.10 7.78 -5.77
N TYR A 325 31.72 8.11 -4.63
CA TYR A 325 31.14 7.85 -3.32
C TYR A 325 29.76 8.51 -3.19
N THR A 326 29.64 9.76 -3.60
CA THR A 326 28.39 10.55 -3.50
C THR A 326 27.33 10.05 -4.47
N ILE A 327 27.68 9.70 -5.71
CA ILE A 327 26.74 9.11 -6.69
C ILE A 327 26.15 7.79 -6.16
N LYS A 328 26.93 7.04 -5.37
CA LYS A 328 26.52 5.76 -4.79
C LYS A 328 25.84 5.90 -3.42
N ASN A 329 25.93 7.07 -2.78
CA ASN A 329 25.47 7.32 -1.39
C ASN A 329 25.02 8.77 -1.23
N LEU A 330 24.16 9.26 -2.14
CA LEU A 330 23.63 10.63 -2.04
C LEU A 330 22.71 10.68 -0.82
N LYS A 331 23.05 11.51 0.16
CA LYS A 331 22.32 11.58 1.42
C LYS A 331 21.13 12.52 1.30
N LEU A 332 20.03 12.12 1.92
CA LEU A 332 18.80 12.90 1.99
C LEU A 332 18.14 12.70 3.35
N SER A 333 18.02 13.77 4.14
CA SER A 333 17.24 13.72 5.39
C SER A 333 15.76 13.56 5.08
N ILE A 334 15.01 12.83 5.90
CA ILE A 334 13.57 12.67 5.76
C ILE A 334 12.89 13.27 6.99
N SER A 335 12.06 14.29 6.77
CA SER A 335 11.36 15.02 7.84
C SER A 335 9.98 14.45 8.14
N ASP A 336 9.28 13.93 7.13
CA ASP A 336 7.94 13.36 7.28
C ASP A 336 7.59 12.47 6.07
N THR A 337 6.37 11.96 6.03
CA THR A 337 5.72 11.37 4.86
C THR A 337 4.69 12.34 4.28
N ARG A 338 4.06 11.98 3.15
CA ARG A 338 2.89 12.70 2.62
C ARG A 338 1.59 12.40 3.40
N GLY A 339 1.68 11.66 4.50
CA GLY A 339 0.54 11.27 5.33
C GLY A 339 -0.45 10.37 4.60
N PHE A 340 -1.60 10.12 5.22
CA PHE A 340 -2.65 9.28 4.64
C PHE A 340 -3.20 9.79 3.30
N LYS A 341 -3.09 11.09 3.01
CA LYS A 341 -3.50 11.67 1.72
C LYS A 341 -2.68 11.14 0.55
N GLY A 342 -1.39 10.88 0.77
CA GLY A 342 -0.46 10.36 -0.25
C GLY A 342 -0.24 8.85 -0.18
N ALA A 343 -0.75 8.18 0.85
CA ALA A 343 -0.57 6.75 1.08
C ALA A 343 -1.50 5.92 0.20
N GLU A 344 -0.98 4.82 -0.34
CA GLU A 344 -1.81 3.82 -1.01
C GLU A 344 -2.45 2.85 0.02
N VAL A 345 -1.72 2.57 1.12
CA VAL A 345 -2.15 1.63 2.16
C VAL A 345 -1.80 2.11 3.56
N VAL A 346 -2.31 1.43 4.58
CA VAL A 346 -2.02 1.71 6.00
C VAL A 346 -1.42 0.46 6.65
N ALA A 347 -0.29 0.62 7.32
CA ALA A 347 0.23 -0.39 8.25
C ALA A 347 -0.46 -0.20 9.60
N GLY A 348 -0.81 -1.27 10.31
CA GLY A 348 -1.67 -1.18 11.51
C GLY A 348 -3.17 -1.31 11.18
N GLY A 349 -4.01 -1.33 12.21
CA GLY A 349 -5.45 -1.53 12.06
C GLY A 349 -6.06 -2.25 13.27
N VAL A 350 -7.20 -2.90 13.08
CA VAL A 350 -7.80 -3.76 14.11
C VAL A 350 -6.87 -4.92 14.43
N ASP A 351 -6.60 -5.12 15.72
CA ASP A 351 -5.72 -6.17 16.21
C ASP A 351 -6.24 -7.55 15.78
N THR A 352 -5.46 -8.22 14.94
CA THR A 352 -5.81 -9.51 14.34
C THR A 352 -5.75 -10.66 15.35
N THR A 353 -5.15 -10.48 16.53
CA THR A 353 -5.23 -11.48 17.62
C THR A 353 -6.67 -11.66 18.13
N GLU A 354 -7.50 -10.62 17.99
CA GLU A 354 -8.92 -10.60 18.39
C GLU A 354 -9.86 -11.10 17.29
N ILE A 355 -9.33 -11.52 16.14
CA ILE A 355 -10.08 -12.00 14.98
C ILE A 355 -9.77 -13.48 14.74
N ASP A 356 -10.79 -14.28 14.45
CA ASP A 356 -10.62 -15.66 14.02
C ASP A 356 -10.16 -15.69 12.55
N PRO A 357 -8.95 -16.18 12.25
CA PRO A 357 -8.42 -16.20 10.88
C PRO A 357 -9.16 -17.14 9.92
N GLU A 358 -9.91 -18.13 10.42
CA GLU A 358 -10.65 -19.05 9.57
C GLU A 358 -11.98 -18.46 9.10
N THR A 359 -12.61 -17.64 9.95
CA THR A 359 -13.97 -17.12 9.74
C THR A 359 -14.02 -15.62 9.52
N MET A 360 -12.96 -14.90 9.87
CA MET A 360 -12.92 -13.43 9.99
C MET A 360 -13.88 -12.85 11.05
N GLU A 361 -14.43 -13.70 11.93
CA GLU A 361 -15.32 -13.28 13.01
C GLU A 361 -14.51 -12.69 14.17
N SER A 362 -15.09 -11.68 14.81
CA SER A 362 -14.60 -11.16 16.08
C SER A 362 -14.67 -12.25 17.15
N LYS A 363 -13.56 -12.46 17.87
CA LYS A 363 -13.53 -13.30 19.08
C LYS A 363 -14.21 -12.64 20.28
N ILE A 364 -14.48 -11.33 20.20
CA ILE A 364 -15.08 -10.53 21.27
C ILE A 364 -16.60 -10.45 21.11
N ILE A 365 -17.09 -10.17 19.90
CA ILE A 365 -18.50 -9.97 19.60
C ILE A 365 -18.97 -10.96 18.53
N PRO A 366 -19.72 -12.02 18.92
CA PRO A 366 -20.31 -12.93 17.96
C PRO A 366 -21.23 -12.19 16.97
N GLY A 367 -21.11 -12.55 15.69
CA GLY A 367 -21.82 -11.95 14.56
C GLY A 367 -21.16 -10.70 13.97
N LEU A 368 -20.08 -10.18 14.58
CA LEU A 368 -19.29 -9.08 14.02
C LEU A 368 -18.08 -9.65 13.25
N TYR A 369 -17.85 -9.18 12.04
CA TYR A 369 -16.78 -9.63 11.16
C TYR A 369 -15.97 -8.43 10.66
N PHE A 370 -14.70 -8.68 10.29
CA PHE A 370 -13.80 -7.66 9.74
C PHE A 370 -13.07 -8.21 8.51
N ALA A 371 -12.95 -7.42 7.43
CA ALA A 371 -12.24 -7.87 6.23
C ALA A 371 -11.58 -6.74 5.45
N GLY A 372 -10.44 -7.05 4.81
CA GLY A 372 -9.62 -6.11 4.07
C GLY A 372 -8.78 -5.20 4.95
N GLU A 373 -8.45 -4.01 4.41
CA GLU A 373 -7.46 -3.05 4.96
C GLU A 373 -7.85 -2.41 6.31
N ILE A 374 -8.97 -2.80 6.91
CA ILE A 374 -9.30 -2.40 8.29
C ILE A 374 -8.51 -3.19 9.33
N LEU A 375 -8.05 -4.39 8.98
CA LEU A 375 -7.25 -5.26 9.84
C LEU A 375 -5.81 -4.77 9.88
N ASP A 376 -5.07 -5.10 10.94
CA ASP A 376 -3.61 -4.97 10.99
C ASP A 376 -2.94 -5.97 10.05
N VAL A 377 -3.12 -5.77 8.74
CA VAL A 377 -2.48 -6.51 7.65
C VAL A 377 -2.26 -5.55 6.49
N ASP A 378 -0.99 -5.24 6.21
CA ASP A 378 -0.58 -4.48 5.03
C ASP A 378 0.34 -5.31 4.13
N GLY A 379 0.13 -5.23 2.82
CA GLY A 379 0.90 -5.94 1.82
C GLY A 379 1.93 -5.07 1.15
N ASP A 380 2.95 -5.70 0.58
CA ASP A 380 3.84 -5.04 -0.37
C ASP A 380 3.06 -4.48 -1.58
N ARG A 381 3.70 -3.56 -2.31
CA ARG A 381 3.22 -3.15 -3.63
C ARG A 381 3.24 -4.35 -4.58
N GLY A 382 2.25 -4.42 -5.47
CA GLY A 382 2.21 -5.43 -6.53
C GLY A 382 0.97 -6.33 -6.56
N GLY A 383 -0.13 -5.92 -5.91
CA GLY A 383 -1.42 -6.63 -5.95
C GLY A 383 -1.72 -7.40 -4.65
N PHE A 384 -0.78 -7.46 -3.72
CA PHE A 384 -0.93 -8.18 -2.44
C PHE A 384 -2.08 -7.64 -1.59
N ASN A 385 -2.18 -6.31 -1.42
CA ASN A 385 -3.26 -5.69 -0.64
C ASN A 385 -4.66 -6.02 -1.18
N PHE A 386 -4.84 -5.98 -2.50
CA PHE A 386 -6.09 -6.41 -3.11
C PHE A 386 -6.33 -7.89 -2.93
N HIS A 387 -5.32 -8.72 -3.16
CA HIS A 387 -5.40 -10.15 -2.90
C HIS A 387 -5.92 -10.46 -1.49
N PHE A 388 -5.33 -9.86 -0.46
CA PHE A 388 -5.79 -10.02 0.91
C PHE A 388 -7.21 -9.50 1.12
N ALA A 389 -7.59 -8.37 0.52
CA ALA A 389 -8.95 -7.86 0.60
C ALA A 389 -9.97 -8.84 -0.01
N TRP A 390 -9.67 -9.43 -1.17
CA TRP A 390 -10.52 -10.44 -1.80
C TRP A 390 -10.64 -11.66 -0.89
N VAL A 391 -9.52 -12.25 -0.48
CA VAL A 391 -9.49 -13.50 0.29
C VAL A 391 -10.15 -13.35 1.66
N SER A 392 -9.85 -12.28 2.40
CA SER A 392 -10.52 -12.01 3.67
C SER A 392 -12.03 -11.77 3.48
N GLY A 393 -12.44 -11.07 2.43
CA GLY A 393 -13.84 -10.95 2.05
C GLY A 393 -14.49 -12.30 1.71
N MET A 394 -13.79 -13.18 0.99
CA MET A 394 -14.28 -14.52 0.67
C MET A 394 -14.46 -15.38 1.92
N ARG A 395 -13.50 -15.35 2.84
CA ARG A 395 -13.58 -16.08 4.12
C ARG A 395 -14.74 -15.58 4.97
N ALA A 396 -14.84 -14.27 5.16
CA ALA A 396 -15.95 -13.65 5.87
C ALA A 396 -17.30 -14.04 5.25
N GLY A 397 -17.44 -13.92 3.92
CA GLY A 397 -18.66 -14.26 3.21
C GLY A 397 -19.08 -15.72 3.41
N LYS A 398 -18.14 -16.67 3.24
CA LYS A 398 -18.39 -18.11 3.46
C LYS A 398 -18.78 -18.41 4.92
N ALA A 399 -18.14 -17.78 5.89
CA ALA A 399 -18.46 -17.99 7.31
C ALA A 399 -19.82 -17.38 7.69
N MET A 400 -20.13 -16.20 7.18
CA MET A 400 -21.40 -15.52 7.40
C MET A 400 -22.58 -16.25 6.76
N ALA A 401 -22.38 -16.91 5.61
CA ALA A 401 -23.41 -17.72 4.95
C ALA A 401 -23.80 -19.00 5.71
N LYS A 402 -22.87 -19.57 6.50
CA LYS A 402 -23.18 -20.77 7.27
C LYS A 402 -24.28 -20.49 8.30
N PRO A 403 -25.36 -21.29 8.35
CA PRO A 403 -26.30 -21.23 9.45
C PRO A 403 -25.54 -21.54 10.74
N LYS A 404 -25.85 -20.84 11.84
CA LYS A 404 -25.33 -21.24 13.15
C LYS A 404 -25.80 -22.68 13.38
N THR A 405 -24.91 -23.66 13.22
CA THR A 405 -25.16 -24.99 13.77
C THR A 405 -25.40 -24.77 15.25
N LYS A 406 -26.61 -25.12 15.71
CA LYS A 406 -26.90 -25.27 17.14
C LYS A 406 -26.00 -26.40 17.65
N ASN A 407 -24.75 -26.11 17.97
CA ASN A 407 -23.93 -27.06 18.72
C ASN A 407 -24.36 -27.00 20.18
N GLN A 408 -25.15 -28.02 20.51
CA GLN A 408 -24.91 -28.93 21.63
C GLN A 408 -24.47 -28.23 22.92
N LYS A 409 -25.47 -28.04 23.78
CA LYS A 409 -25.26 -28.14 25.23
C LYS A 409 -24.41 -29.40 25.49
N LEU A 410 -23.24 -29.20 26.08
CA LEU A 410 -22.64 -30.16 27.00
C LEU A 410 -22.80 -29.59 28.40
#